data_AF-A0AAW5VQB0-F1
#
_entry.id   AF-A0AAW5VQB0-F1
#
_cell.length_a   1.000
_cell.length_b   1.000
_cell.length_c   1.000
_cell.angle_alpha   90.00
_cell.angle_beta   90.00
_cell.angle_gamma   90.00
#
_symmetry.space_group_name_H-M   'P 1'
#
loop_
_entity.id
_entity.type
_entity.pdbx_description
1 polymer ?
#
loop_
_entity_poly.entity_id
_entity_poly.type
_entity_poly.pdbx_seq_one_letter_code
_entity_poly.pdbx_strand_id
1 'polypeptide(L)'
;MGDKENEVYLMELQGQLPSHLYVHLPKLVSLFPQIEALVTIPKGLPELLRKGIYFALLQSVVRLLERNTDPLLPEILPEYGELIRSVSETYSVLSPDASSNWLEECIQYGDKSAYHWEWKHFDSRELF
;
A
#
# COMPACT_ATOMS: atom_id res chain seq x y z
N MET A 1 11.90 -18.10 7.09
CA MET A 1 10.84 -17.82 8.08
C MET A 1 10.04 -16.56 7.72
N GLY A 2 9.90 -16.18 6.44
CA GLY A 2 9.27 -14.90 6.05
C GLY A 2 7.76 -14.97 5.78
N ASP A 3 7.29 -16.02 5.11
CA ASP A 3 5.91 -16.04 4.62
C ASP A 3 4.86 -16.14 5.74
N LYS A 4 5.17 -16.88 6.81
CA LYS A 4 4.25 -17.01 7.96
C LYS A 4 4.13 -15.74 8.80
N GLU A 5 5.19 -14.93 8.92
CA GLU A 5 5.11 -13.68 9.68
C GLU A 5 4.25 -12.65 8.95
N ASN A 6 4.32 -12.60 7.62
CA ASN A 6 3.54 -11.67 6.81
C ASN A 6 2.05 -12.08 6.70
N GLU A 7 1.75 -13.37 6.57
CA GLU A 7 0.36 -13.88 6.65
C GLU A 7 -0.25 -13.62 8.03
N VAL A 8 0.50 -13.86 9.11
CA VAL A 8 0.07 -13.55 10.48
C VAL A 8 -0.14 -12.06 10.65
N TYR A 9 0.71 -11.21 10.09
CA TYR A 9 0.57 -9.76 10.17
C TYR A 9 -0.65 -9.22 9.42
N LEU A 10 -0.99 -9.76 8.24
CA LEU A 10 -2.25 -9.42 7.57
C LEU A 10 -3.47 -9.86 8.38
N MET A 11 -3.42 -11.02 9.04
CA MET A 11 -4.46 -11.48 9.96
C MET A 11 -4.54 -10.61 11.24
N GLU A 12 -3.42 -10.17 11.78
CA GLU A 12 -3.37 -9.25 12.93
C GLU A 12 -3.89 -7.85 12.56
N LEU A 13 -3.63 -7.40 11.33
CA LEU A 13 -4.14 -6.15 10.79
C LEU A 13 -5.64 -6.21 10.48
N GLN A 14 -6.27 -7.37 10.30
CA GLN A 14 -7.73 -7.45 10.05
C GLN A 14 -8.57 -6.72 11.11
N GLY A 15 -8.10 -6.62 12.36
CA GLY A 15 -8.77 -5.84 13.41
C GLY A 15 -8.51 -4.34 13.39
N GLN A 16 -7.58 -3.87 12.56
CA GLN A 16 -7.13 -2.47 12.44
C GLN A 16 -7.31 -1.89 11.03
N LEU A 17 -7.78 -2.70 10.07
CA LEU A 17 -8.07 -2.24 8.72
C LEU A 17 -9.33 -1.37 8.73
N PRO A 18 -9.32 -0.23 8.01
CA PRO A 18 -10.53 0.53 7.75
C PRO A 18 -11.65 -0.36 7.19
N SER A 19 -12.89 -0.06 7.60
CA SER A 19 -14.03 -0.94 7.31
C SER A 19 -14.33 -1.10 5.82
N HIS A 20 -13.96 -0.13 5.00
CA HIS A 20 -14.11 -0.19 3.55
C HIS A 20 -13.18 -1.23 2.88
N LEU A 21 -12.09 -1.63 3.53
CA LEU A 21 -11.17 -2.65 3.01
C LEU A 21 -11.69 -4.08 3.20
N TYR A 22 -12.66 -4.30 4.10
CA TYR A 22 -13.20 -5.65 4.38
C TYR A 22 -13.80 -6.32 3.14
N VAL A 23 -14.39 -5.53 2.23
CA VAL A 23 -15.02 -6.03 1.01
C VAL A 23 -14.00 -6.64 0.04
N HIS A 24 -12.75 -6.15 0.09
CA HIS A 24 -11.68 -6.59 -0.81
C HIS A 24 -10.73 -7.62 -0.18
N LEU A 25 -10.93 -7.96 1.11
CA LEU A 25 -10.07 -8.89 1.84
C LEU A 25 -9.72 -10.18 1.10
N PRO A 26 -10.67 -10.89 0.45
CA PRO A 26 -10.33 -12.14 -0.25
C PRO A 26 -9.30 -11.93 -1.37
N LYS A 27 -9.39 -10.82 -2.10
CA LYS A 27 -8.44 -10.48 -3.17
C LYS A 27 -7.11 -9.99 -2.58
N LEU A 28 -7.17 -9.18 -1.52
CA LEU A 28 -5.97 -8.67 -0.84
C LEU A 28 -5.11 -9.79 -0.26
N VAL A 29 -5.73 -10.79 0.38
CA VAL A 29 -5.02 -11.96 0.95
C VAL A 29 -4.21 -12.70 -0.12
N SER A 30 -4.69 -12.75 -1.36
CA SER A 30 -3.98 -13.41 -2.47
C SER A 30 -2.94 -12.51 -3.15
N LEU A 31 -3.23 -11.22 -3.33
CA LEU A 31 -2.39 -10.30 -4.10
C LEU A 31 -1.26 -9.69 -3.27
N PHE A 32 -1.52 -9.39 -2.00
CA PHE A 32 -0.60 -8.65 -1.18
C PHE A 32 0.74 -9.37 -0.95
N PRO A 33 0.79 -10.69 -0.67
CA PRO A 33 2.06 -11.42 -0.56
C PRO A 33 2.90 -11.35 -1.85
N GLN A 34 2.24 -11.33 -3.03
CA GLN A 34 2.94 -11.20 -4.31
C GLN A 34 3.54 -9.81 -4.46
N ILE A 35 2.78 -8.77 -4.13
CA ILE A 35 3.26 -7.38 -4.18
C ILE A 35 4.43 -7.21 -3.21
N GLU A 36 4.30 -7.70 -1.98
CA GLU A 36 5.34 -7.62 -0.96
C GLU A 36 6.65 -8.29 -1.42
N ALA A 37 6.55 -9.44 -2.08
CA ALA A 37 7.70 -10.12 -2.67
C ALA A 37 8.38 -9.31 -3.79
N LEU A 38 7.61 -8.48 -4.51
CA LEU A 38 8.10 -7.67 -5.62
C LEU A 38 8.70 -6.31 -5.17
N VAL A 39 8.16 -5.71 -4.11
CA VAL A 39 8.49 -4.32 -3.74
C VAL A 39 9.54 -4.20 -2.62
N THR A 40 10.04 -5.33 -2.11
CA THR A 40 11.12 -5.43 -1.10
C THR A 40 10.98 -4.39 0.04
N ILE A 41 10.11 -4.68 1.02
CA ILE A 41 9.99 -3.82 2.20
C ILE A 41 11.24 -3.97 3.09
N PRO A 42 11.93 -2.88 3.47
CA PRO A 42 13.09 -2.96 4.34
C PRO A 42 12.77 -3.62 5.69
N LYS A 43 13.69 -4.47 6.17
CA LYS A 43 13.58 -5.11 7.49
C LYS A 43 14.05 -4.18 8.60
N GLY A 44 13.50 -4.35 9.81
CA GLY A 44 13.92 -3.59 11.00
C GLY A 44 13.38 -2.15 11.07
N LEU A 45 12.34 -1.84 10.30
CA LEU A 45 11.67 -0.54 10.36
C LEU A 45 10.93 -0.36 11.70
N PRO A 46 10.84 0.88 12.23
CA PRO A 46 9.94 1.21 13.32
C PRO A 46 8.52 0.71 13.02
N GLU A 47 7.83 0.17 14.02
CA GLU A 47 6.52 -0.46 13.82
C GLU A 47 5.50 0.49 13.18
N LEU A 48 5.49 1.75 13.59
CA LEU A 48 4.58 2.78 13.06
C LEU A 48 4.86 3.10 11.58
N LEU A 49 6.15 3.17 11.19
CA LEU A 49 6.54 3.34 9.79
C LEU A 49 6.15 2.11 8.97
N ARG A 50 6.45 0.91 9.50
CA ARG A 50 6.05 -0.35 8.88
C ARG A 50 4.54 -0.33 8.62
N LYS A 51 3.71 -0.13 9.65
CA LYS A 51 2.25 -0.01 9.53
C LYS A 51 1.82 1.02 8.46
N GLY A 52 2.43 2.20 8.45
CA GLY A 52 2.14 3.23 7.44
C GLY A 52 2.38 2.75 6.01
N ILE A 53 3.52 2.09 5.75
CA ILE A 53 3.83 1.51 4.44
C ILE A 53 2.78 0.46 4.04
N TYR A 54 2.46 -0.49 4.93
CA TYR A 54 1.45 -1.51 4.64
C TYR A 54 0.09 -0.89 4.34
N PHE A 55 -0.32 0.12 5.11
CA PHE A 55 -1.62 0.77 4.93
C PHE A 55 -1.71 1.53 3.62
N ALA A 56 -0.65 2.26 3.26
CA ALA A 56 -0.57 2.94 1.98
C ALA A 56 -0.60 1.97 0.80
N LEU A 57 0.15 0.85 0.87
CA LEU A 57 0.14 -0.19 -0.15
C LEU A 57 -1.24 -0.86 -0.28
N LEU A 58 -1.84 -1.29 0.84
CA LEU A 58 -3.16 -1.93 0.83
C LEU A 58 -4.23 -1.02 0.25
N GLN A 59 -4.24 0.25 0.65
CA GLN A 59 -5.20 1.21 0.10
C GLN A 59 -4.96 1.44 -1.40
N SER A 60 -3.71 1.52 -1.84
CA SER A 60 -3.37 1.66 -3.27
C SER A 60 -3.91 0.48 -4.08
N VAL A 61 -3.70 -0.75 -3.58
CA VAL A 61 -4.19 -1.98 -4.23
C VAL A 61 -5.71 -2.00 -4.30
N VAL A 62 -6.40 -1.63 -3.21
CA VAL A 62 -7.86 -1.54 -3.22
C VAL A 62 -8.34 -0.53 -4.25
N ARG A 63 -7.72 0.66 -4.30
CA ARG A 63 -8.11 1.69 -5.27
C ARG A 63 -7.94 1.20 -6.72
N LEU A 64 -6.86 0.49 -7.03
CA LEU A 64 -6.65 -0.10 -8.35
C LEU A 64 -7.73 -1.14 -8.68
N LEU A 65 -8.03 -2.04 -7.73
CA LEU A 65 -9.07 -3.05 -7.89
C LEU A 65 -10.47 -2.44 -8.10
N GLU A 66 -10.82 -1.38 -7.37
CA GLU A 66 -12.09 -0.67 -7.52
C GLU A 66 -12.25 -0.03 -8.89
N ARG A 67 -11.13 0.31 -9.53
CA ARG A 67 -11.11 0.89 -10.87
C ARG A 67 -10.88 -0.15 -11.97
N ASN A 68 -10.88 -1.44 -11.61
CA ASN A 68 -10.63 -2.58 -12.49
C ASN A 68 -9.23 -2.60 -13.12
N THR A 69 -8.26 -1.95 -12.47
CA THR A 69 -6.85 -1.97 -12.86
C THR A 69 -6.16 -3.12 -12.12
N ASP A 70 -5.42 -3.95 -12.85
CA ASP A 70 -4.66 -5.05 -12.24
C ASP A 70 -3.49 -4.48 -11.41
N PRO A 71 -3.44 -4.72 -10.08
CA PRO A 71 -2.40 -4.21 -9.20
C PRO A 71 -1.00 -4.77 -9.49
N LEU A 72 -0.88 -5.82 -10.29
CA LEU A 72 0.38 -6.48 -10.65
C LEU A 72 0.91 -6.04 -12.03
N LEU A 73 0.29 -5.04 -12.67
CA LEU A 73 0.75 -4.53 -13.96
C LEU A 73 2.21 -4.03 -13.86
N PRO A 74 3.07 -4.34 -14.86
CA PRO A 74 4.46 -3.89 -14.87
C PRO A 74 4.63 -2.38 -14.73
N GLU A 75 3.68 -1.59 -15.23
CA GLU A 75 3.65 -0.12 -15.09
C GLU A 75 3.41 0.34 -13.65
N ILE A 76 2.71 -0.47 -12.84
CA ILE A 76 2.38 -0.15 -11.45
C ILE A 76 3.48 -0.60 -10.49
N LEU A 77 4.20 -1.69 -10.78
CA LEU A 77 5.19 -2.25 -9.83
C LEU A 77 6.27 -1.23 -9.38
N PRO A 78 6.87 -0.39 -10.26
CA PRO A 78 7.81 0.63 -9.84
C PRO A 78 7.19 1.70 -8.92
N GLU A 79 5.90 1.98 -9.09
CA GLU A 79 5.19 3.02 -8.34
C GLU A 79 5.03 2.65 -6.85
N TYR A 80 4.87 1.37 -6.54
CA TYR A 80 4.88 0.92 -5.15
C TYR A 80 6.22 1.18 -4.47
N GLY A 81 7.34 1.02 -5.19
CA GLY A 81 8.67 1.35 -4.69
C GLY A 81 8.81 2.84 -4.36
N GLU A 82 8.33 3.71 -5.24
CA GLU A 82 8.30 5.15 -5.01
C GLU A 82 7.38 5.55 -3.86
N LEU A 83 6.25 4.87 -3.69
CA LEU A 83 5.36 5.07 -2.55
C LEU A 83 6.03 4.68 -1.23
N ILE A 84 6.68 3.51 -1.15
CA ILE A 84 7.43 3.08 0.02
C ILE A 84 8.52 4.10 0.38
N ARG A 85 9.26 4.57 -0.63
CA ARG A 85 10.31 5.58 -0.46
C ARG A 85 9.73 6.88 0.10
N SER A 86 8.67 7.40 -0.52
CA SER A 86 8.02 8.65 -0.12
C SER A 86 7.46 8.59 1.31
N VAL A 87 6.82 7.48 1.68
CA VAL A 87 6.32 7.26 3.04
C VAL A 87 7.47 7.21 4.05
N SER A 88 8.57 6.52 3.71
CA SER A 88 9.75 6.40 4.58
C SER A 88 10.46 7.73 4.79
N GLU A 89 10.62 8.52 3.73
CA GLU A 89 11.20 9.87 3.79
C GLU A 89 10.33 10.80 4.63
N THR A 90 9.01 10.79 4.40
CA THR A 90 8.06 11.62 5.15
C THR A 90 8.07 11.27 6.63
N TYR A 91 8.10 9.98 6.97
CA TYR A 91 8.21 9.53 8.36
C TYR A 91 9.50 10.03 9.02
N SER A 92 10.62 9.99 8.29
CA SER A 92 11.91 10.45 8.80
C SER A 92 11.92 11.96 9.08
N VAL A 93 11.21 12.75 8.26
CA VAL A 93 11.08 14.20 8.42
C VAL A 93 10.13 14.55 9.56
N LEU A 94 8.96 13.93 9.62
CA LEU A 94 7.92 14.28 10.59
C LEU A 94 8.15 13.64 11.97
N SER A 95 8.82 12.48 12.02
CA SER A 95 9.00 11.67 13.23
C SER A 95 7.70 11.52 14.04
N PRO A 96 6.62 11.01 13.43
CA PRO A 96 5.30 10.96 14.07
C PRO A 96 5.29 10.00 15.26
N ASP A 97 4.50 10.32 16.27
CA ASP A 97 4.23 9.43 17.40
C ASP A 97 2.94 8.62 17.21
N ALA A 98 2.68 7.70 18.14
CA ALA A 98 1.52 6.81 18.08
C ALA A 98 0.16 7.50 18.28
N SER A 99 0.13 8.74 18.77
CA SER A 99 -1.09 9.54 18.95
C SER A 99 -1.44 10.39 17.72
N SER A 100 -0.51 10.49 16.75
CA SER A 100 -0.72 11.21 15.50
C SER A 100 -1.70 10.49 14.56
N ASN A 101 -2.19 11.23 13.55
CA ASN A 101 -3.01 10.70 12.47
C ASN A 101 -2.18 10.01 11.35
N TRP A 102 -0.93 9.64 11.62
CA TRP A 102 0.00 9.11 10.61
C TRP A 102 -0.57 7.98 9.74
N LEU A 103 -1.27 7.02 10.36
CA LEU A 103 -1.82 5.87 9.63
C LEU A 103 -2.98 6.28 8.71
N GLU A 104 -3.82 7.21 9.15
CA GLU A 104 -4.90 7.80 8.33
C GLU A 104 -4.32 8.51 7.10
N GLU A 105 -3.26 9.32 7.31
CA GLU A 105 -2.57 10.02 6.23
C GLU A 105 -1.92 9.04 5.24
N CYS A 106 -1.33 7.95 5.72
CA CYS A 106 -0.77 6.90 4.85
C CYS A 106 -1.86 6.23 3.99
N ILE A 107 -3.03 5.96 4.55
CA ILE A 107 -4.19 5.45 3.79
C ILE A 107 -4.55 6.46 2.69
N GLN A 108 -4.80 7.72 3.04
CA GLN A 108 -5.16 8.75 2.07
C GLN A 108 -4.08 8.95 0.99
N TYR A 109 -2.81 8.84 1.37
CA TYR A 109 -1.70 8.94 0.44
C TYR A 109 -1.68 7.78 -0.57
N GLY A 110 -1.88 6.54 -0.11
CA GLY A 110 -2.00 5.39 -1.00
C GLY A 110 -3.16 5.51 -1.97
N ASP A 111 -4.30 6.01 -1.47
CA ASP A 111 -5.48 6.25 -2.28
C ASP A 111 -5.23 7.24 -3.44
N LYS A 112 -4.66 8.39 -3.11
CA LYS A 112 -4.31 9.45 -4.08
C LYS A 112 -3.23 8.99 -5.07
N SER A 113 -2.26 8.23 -4.58
CA SER A 113 -1.16 7.72 -5.41
C SER A 113 -1.67 6.76 -6.47
N ALA A 114 -2.48 5.76 -6.09
CA ALA A 114 -3.07 4.82 -7.03
C ALA A 114 -3.94 5.52 -8.10
N TYR A 115 -4.72 6.52 -7.71
CA TYR A 115 -5.47 7.34 -8.66
C TYR A 115 -4.54 8.05 -9.65
N HIS A 116 -3.44 8.63 -9.17
CA HIS A 116 -2.47 9.32 -10.02
C HIS A 116 -1.74 8.36 -10.98
N TRP A 117 -1.38 7.15 -10.54
CA TRP A 117 -0.72 6.16 -11.39
C TRP A 117 -1.60 5.74 -12.55
N GLU A 118 -2.89 5.54 -12.29
CA GLU A 118 -3.81 5.16 -13.35
C GLU A 118 -3.93 6.25 -14.41
N TRP A 119 -4.06 7.51 -13.97
CA TRP A 119 -4.06 8.66 -14.87
C TRP A 119 -2.75 8.74 -15.68
N LYS A 120 -1.61 8.60 -15.01
CA LYS A 120 -0.27 8.66 -15.62
C LYS A 120 -0.07 7.59 -16.70
N HIS A 121 -0.48 6.34 -16.43
CA HIS A 121 -0.12 5.19 -17.26
C HIS A 121 -1.20 4.77 -18.27
N PHE A 122 -2.48 5.01 -17.97
CA PHE A 122 -3.60 4.46 -18.74
C PHE A 122 -4.54 5.52 -19.32
N ASP A 123 -4.74 6.65 -18.64
CA ASP A 123 -5.62 7.72 -19.11
C ASP A 123 -4.95 8.63 -20.18
N SER A 124 -3.63 8.54 -20.33
CA SER A 124 -2.88 9.24 -21.40
C SER A 124 -2.99 8.57 -22.78
N ARG A 125 -3.64 7.39 -22.89
CA ARG A 125 -3.69 6.59 -24.13
C ARG A 125 -4.95 6.80 -25.00
N GLU A 126 -5.91 7.63 -24.59
CA GLU A 126 -7.14 7.90 -25.38
C GLU A 126 -7.12 9.21 -26.20
N LEU A 127 -5.97 9.88 -26.38
CA LEU A 127 -5.90 11.19 -27.06
C LEU A 127 -5.13 11.25 -28.40
N PHE A 128 -4.84 10.13 -29.06
CA PHE A 128 -4.23 10.15 -30.40
C PHE A 128 -4.88 9.19 -31.39
#